data_AF-A0A946ZFS6-F1
#
_entry.id   AF-A0A946ZFS6-F1
#
_cell.length_a   1.000
_cell.length_b   1.000
_cell.length_c   1.000
_cell.angle_alpha   90.00
_cell.angle_beta   90.00
_cell.angle_gamma   90.00
#
_symmetry.space_group_name_H-M   'P 1'
#
loop_
_entity.id
_entity.type
_entity.pdbx_description
1 polymer ?
#
loop_
_entity_poly.entity_id
_entity_poly.type
_entity_poly.pdbx_seq_one_letter_code
_entity_poly.pdbx_strand_id
1 'polypeptide(L)'
;EMRELDDEVKSKGLVFMNEIGVDPGIDHMSAMQVIDRIRKDGGKVILFESFTGGLVAPESDNNLWNYKFTWNPRNVVVAGQGGTAKFLQEGTYKYVPYYRLFRRTEFLEVEGFGRFEAYPNRDSLKYQHEYGLNNVKTLYRGTMRRVGYSRAWNVFVQLGMTDDGYTMEESENMSYREFVNLFLPYSPTDSVELKFRHQLNIDQDDIMWDKFEELDLFSSDKKIGIKQATPAQALQKILMDSWALDSDDKDMIVMYHIFGYEKDGKKYQIDSTMVTLGEDQTYTAMAKTVGLPVAMATLGILNGKIQTPGVQIPITPEIYEPILDELKEYGIKFNEEDKNYLGYNPLNI
;
A
#
# COMPACT_ATOMS: atom_id res chain seq x y z
N GLU A 1 -20.16 8.40 -9.07
CA GLU A 1 -20.08 7.93 -10.47
C GLU A 1 -20.46 6.46 -10.61
N MET A 2 -19.58 5.46 -10.50
CA MET A 2 -19.96 4.05 -10.79
C MET A 2 -21.19 3.54 -10.02
N ARG A 3 -21.29 3.83 -8.72
CA ARG A 3 -22.46 3.43 -7.90
C ARG A 3 -23.79 4.03 -8.34
N GLU A 4 -23.78 5.19 -9.00
CA GLU A 4 -25.02 5.83 -9.49
C GLU A 4 -25.68 5.04 -10.62
N LEU A 5 -24.92 4.13 -11.26
CA LEU A 5 -25.41 3.28 -12.34
C LEU A 5 -26.06 1.98 -11.83
N ASP A 6 -26.05 1.71 -10.52
CA ASP A 6 -26.42 0.41 -9.96
C ASP A 6 -27.87 -0.01 -10.31
N ASP A 7 -28.83 0.91 -10.18
CA ASP A 7 -30.24 0.64 -10.51
C ASP A 7 -30.42 0.31 -12.01
N GLU A 8 -29.72 1.03 -12.90
CA GLU A 8 -29.78 0.78 -14.34
C GLU A 8 -29.14 -0.56 -14.69
N VAL A 9 -27.97 -0.87 -14.12
CA VAL A 9 -27.25 -2.13 -14.30
C VAL A 9 -28.11 -3.32 -13.83
N LYS A 10 -28.74 -3.20 -12.66
CA LYS A 10 -29.68 -4.21 -12.13
C LYS A 10 -30.89 -4.40 -13.03
N SER A 11 -31.50 -3.32 -13.51
CA SER A 11 -32.68 -3.39 -14.40
C SER A 11 -32.40 -4.13 -15.71
N LYS A 12 -31.14 -4.10 -16.17
CA LYS A 12 -30.67 -4.80 -17.38
C LYS A 12 -30.14 -6.21 -17.10
N GLY A 13 -30.13 -6.66 -15.85
CA GLY A 13 -29.55 -7.95 -15.46
C GLY A 13 -28.05 -8.06 -15.71
N LEU A 14 -27.33 -6.92 -15.69
CA LEU A 14 -25.89 -6.87 -15.96
C LEU A 14 -25.08 -6.97 -14.66
N VAL A 15 -23.86 -7.48 -14.76
CA VAL A 15 -22.90 -7.58 -13.65
C VAL A 15 -21.73 -6.65 -13.92
N PHE A 16 -21.56 -5.61 -13.10
CA PHE A 16 -20.41 -4.70 -13.19
C PHE A 16 -19.49 -4.96 -12.00
N MET A 17 -18.49 -5.82 -12.19
CA MET A 17 -17.51 -6.19 -11.16
C MET A 17 -16.37 -5.18 -11.09
N ASN A 18 -16.15 -4.59 -9.92
CA ASN A 18 -15.09 -3.64 -9.64
C ASN A 18 -14.21 -4.15 -8.50
N GLU A 19 -13.10 -3.45 -8.23
CA GLU A 19 -12.28 -3.69 -7.03
C GLU A 19 -11.88 -5.18 -6.92
N ILE A 20 -11.47 -5.80 -8.04
CA ILE A 20 -11.17 -7.24 -8.18
C ILE A 20 -9.70 -7.50 -8.56
N GLY A 21 -8.76 -6.80 -7.91
CA GLY A 21 -7.32 -7.04 -8.04
C GLY A 21 -6.73 -7.62 -6.74
N VAL A 22 -5.68 -6.97 -6.23
CA VAL A 22 -5.04 -7.33 -4.96
C VAL A 22 -5.53 -6.47 -3.79
N ASP A 23 -5.37 -5.16 -3.92
CA ASP A 23 -5.82 -4.12 -2.98
C ASP A 23 -6.15 -2.87 -3.82
N PRO A 24 -7.42 -2.69 -4.24
CA PRO A 24 -8.59 -3.45 -3.80
C PRO A 24 -8.87 -4.75 -4.61
N GLY A 25 -9.21 -5.84 -3.92
CA GLY A 25 -9.61 -7.14 -4.45
C GLY A 25 -9.44 -8.30 -3.47
N ILE A 26 -8.29 -8.98 -3.51
CA ILE A 26 -7.96 -10.07 -2.58
C ILE A 26 -8.13 -9.62 -1.12
N ASP A 27 -7.82 -8.37 -0.79
CA ASP A 27 -8.04 -7.81 0.54
C ASP A 27 -9.52 -7.82 0.96
N HIS A 28 -10.46 -7.45 0.07
CA HIS A 28 -11.90 -7.54 0.29
C HIS A 28 -12.35 -8.98 0.52
N MET A 29 -11.95 -9.86 -0.40
CA MET A 29 -12.38 -11.26 -0.43
C MET A 29 -11.92 -11.99 0.85
N SER A 30 -10.63 -11.87 1.18
CA SER A 30 -10.05 -12.53 2.36
C SER A 30 -10.57 -11.93 3.66
N ALA A 31 -10.78 -10.61 3.73
CA ALA A 31 -11.38 -9.98 4.91
C ALA A 31 -12.80 -10.48 5.15
N MET A 32 -13.65 -10.47 4.12
CA MET A 32 -15.05 -10.88 4.25
C MET A 32 -15.20 -12.37 4.56
N GLN A 33 -14.35 -13.24 3.99
CA GLN A 33 -14.34 -14.67 4.33
C GLN A 33 -14.15 -14.92 5.84
N VAL A 34 -13.19 -14.23 6.47
CA VAL A 34 -12.95 -14.37 7.92
C VAL A 34 -14.05 -13.72 8.74
N ILE A 35 -14.50 -12.52 8.35
CA ILE A 35 -15.58 -11.79 9.04
C ILE A 35 -16.88 -12.61 9.04
N ASP A 36 -17.26 -13.20 7.90
CA ASP A 36 -18.47 -13.99 7.78
C ASP A 36 -18.36 -15.31 8.54
N ARG A 37 -17.19 -15.94 8.56
CA ARG A 37 -16.91 -17.11 9.41
C ARG A 37 -17.10 -16.79 10.90
N ILE A 38 -16.51 -15.69 11.39
CA ILE A 38 -16.68 -15.23 12.77
C ILE A 38 -18.17 -15.02 13.10
N ARG A 39 -18.91 -14.36 12.21
CA ARG A 39 -20.35 -14.09 12.40
C ARG A 39 -21.19 -15.36 12.41
N LYS A 40 -20.92 -16.29 11.48
CA LYS A 40 -21.60 -17.58 11.39
C LYS A 40 -21.41 -18.40 12.67
N ASP A 41 -20.26 -18.25 13.31
CA ASP A 41 -19.92 -18.89 14.58
C ASP A 41 -20.45 -18.12 15.81
N GLY A 42 -21.29 -17.09 15.63
CA GLY A 42 -21.90 -16.30 16.70
C GLY A 42 -20.99 -15.22 17.29
N GLY A 43 -19.82 -14.98 16.68
CA GLY A 43 -18.89 -13.94 17.10
C GLY A 43 -19.24 -12.55 16.59
N LYS A 44 -18.78 -11.53 17.31
CA LYS A 44 -18.91 -10.11 16.93
C LYS A 44 -17.54 -9.49 16.74
N VAL A 45 -17.24 -9.07 15.50
CA VAL A 45 -16.00 -8.33 15.19
C VAL A 45 -15.99 -6.99 15.93
N ILE A 46 -14.89 -6.70 16.62
CA ILE A 46 -14.65 -5.47 17.39
C ILE A 46 -13.42 -4.70 16.90
N LEU A 47 -12.49 -5.35 16.20
CA LEU A 47 -11.29 -4.75 15.62
C LEU A 47 -11.04 -5.37 14.25
N PHE A 48 -10.75 -4.53 13.26
CA PHE A 48 -10.26 -4.96 11.96
C PHE A 48 -9.13 -4.04 11.49
N GLU A 49 -7.98 -4.64 11.19
CA GLU A 49 -6.85 -3.97 10.57
C GLU A 49 -6.43 -4.72 9.32
N SER A 50 -6.02 -4.01 8.28
CA SER A 50 -5.63 -4.60 7.00
C SER A 50 -4.50 -3.82 6.37
N PHE A 51 -3.43 -4.53 6.03
CA PHE A 51 -2.22 -3.95 5.51
C PHE A 51 -1.75 -4.71 4.28
N THR A 52 -1.37 -3.98 3.23
CA THR A 52 -0.85 -4.58 1.99
C THR A 52 0.42 -3.87 1.56
N GLY A 53 1.40 -4.62 1.05
CA GLY A 53 2.62 -4.06 0.44
C GLY A 53 3.05 -4.86 -0.79
N GLY A 54 3.30 -4.15 -1.90
CA GLY A 54 4.07 -4.66 -3.03
C GLY A 54 5.51 -4.17 -2.93
N LEU A 55 6.45 -5.09 -2.80
CA LEU A 55 7.86 -4.85 -2.48
C LEU A 55 8.77 -5.76 -3.32
N VAL A 56 10.08 -5.54 -3.26
CA VAL A 56 11.05 -6.50 -3.79
C VAL A 56 11.08 -7.77 -2.89
N ALA A 57 11.26 -8.93 -3.49
CA ALA A 57 11.42 -10.19 -2.76
C ALA A 57 12.75 -10.19 -1.98
N PRO A 58 12.83 -10.87 -0.82
CA PRO A 58 14.06 -10.91 -0.02
C PRO A 58 15.31 -11.38 -0.80
N GLU A 59 15.16 -12.32 -1.73
CA GLU A 59 16.28 -12.81 -2.56
C GLU A 59 16.79 -11.80 -3.60
N SER A 60 15.97 -10.80 -3.95
CA SER A 60 16.27 -9.75 -4.92
C SER A 60 16.48 -8.38 -4.26
N ASP A 61 16.39 -8.33 -2.93
CA ASP A 61 16.55 -7.11 -2.16
C ASP A 61 18.04 -6.75 -2.02
N ASN A 62 18.48 -5.83 -2.86
CA ASN A 62 19.89 -5.47 -3.01
C ASN A 62 20.17 -3.96 -2.89
N ASN A 63 19.21 -3.19 -2.37
CA ASN A 63 19.36 -1.74 -2.21
C ASN A 63 19.02 -1.29 -0.78
N LEU A 64 19.57 -0.14 -0.38
CA LEU A 64 19.39 0.37 0.97
C LEU A 64 17.93 0.74 1.24
N TRP A 65 17.14 1.10 0.23
CA TRP A 65 15.70 1.41 0.38
C TRP A 65 14.83 0.20 0.67
N ASN A 66 15.34 -1.00 0.41
CA ASN A 66 14.61 -2.25 0.44
C ASN A 66 13.31 -2.16 -0.40
N TYR A 67 13.42 -1.51 -1.57
CA TYR A 67 12.29 -1.22 -2.45
C TYR A 67 12.72 -1.12 -3.91
N LYS A 68 11.95 -1.76 -4.79
CA LYS A 68 11.99 -1.57 -6.24
C LYS A 68 10.56 -1.34 -6.74
N PHE A 69 10.38 -0.73 -7.91
CA PHE A 69 9.06 -0.53 -8.49
C PHE A 69 8.51 -1.83 -9.05
N THR A 70 7.48 -2.36 -8.40
CA THR A 70 6.80 -3.62 -8.78
C THR A 70 5.42 -3.39 -9.43
N TRP A 71 5.01 -2.12 -9.50
CA TRP A 71 3.75 -1.63 -10.04
C TRP A 71 3.94 -0.17 -10.46
N ASN A 72 2.85 0.49 -10.90
CA ASN A 72 2.91 1.84 -11.45
C ASN A 72 3.69 2.82 -10.53
N PRO A 73 4.90 3.27 -10.94
CA PRO A 73 5.77 4.11 -10.11
C PRO A 73 5.09 5.41 -9.68
N ARG A 74 4.21 5.95 -10.53
CA ARG A 74 3.50 7.18 -10.26
C ARG A 74 2.73 7.11 -8.95
N ASN A 75 1.99 6.01 -8.76
CA ASN A 75 1.15 5.83 -7.60
C ASN A 75 1.96 5.65 -6.30
N VAL A 76 3.20 5.17 -6.40
CA VAL A 76 4.15 5.15 -5.26
C VAL A 76 4.58 6.56 -4.91
N VAL A 77 4.95 7.37 -5.92
CA VAL A 77 5.46 8.73 -5.70
C VAL A 77 4.40 9.66 -5.10
N VAL A 78 3.14 9.52 -5.53
CA VAL A 78 2.01 10.29 -4.98
C VAL A 78 1.29 9.57 -3.83
N ALA A 79 1.86 8.49 -3.28
CA ALA A 79 1.23 7.72 -2.22
C ALA A 79 0.94 8.59 -1.00
N GLY A 80 -0.28 8.49 -0.45
CA GLY A 80 -0.72 9.29 0.69
C GLY A 80 -1.24 10.69 0.33
N GLN A 81 -1.10 11.12 -0.92
CA GLN A 81 -1.75 12.35 -1.41
C GLN A 81 -3.25 12.12 -1.66
N GLY A 82 -3.99 13.23 -1.79
CA GLY A 82 -5.43 13.19 -2.05
C GLY A 82 -6.30 13.24 -0.79
N GLY A 83 -5.73 13.60 0.37
CA GLY A 83 -6.50 13.93 1.57
C GLY A 83 -5.85 13.45 2.87
N THR A 84 -6.44 13.85 3.98
CA THR A 84 -6.03 13.40 5.32
C THR A 84 -6.42 11.94 5.50
N ALA A 85 -5.46 11.09 5.89
CA ALA A 85 -5.77 9.71 6.23
C ALA A 85 -6.66 9.67 7.48
N LYS A 86 -7.70 8.84 7.44
CA LYS A 86 -8.76 8.80 8.46
C LYS A 86 -9.08 7.35 8.81
N PHE A 87 -9.10 7.05 10.10
CA PHE A 87 -9.37 5.70 10.59
C PHE A 87 -10.00 5.74 11.99
N LEU A 88 -10.51 4.60 12.44
CA LEU A 88 -11.06 4.44 13.79
C LEU A 88 -10.05 3.67 14.64
N GLN A 89 -9.74 4.19 15.83
CA GLN A 89 -8.81 3.56 16.76
C GLN A 89 -9.42 3.61 18.16
N GLU A 90 -9.73 2.44 18.73
CA GLU A 90 -10.31 2.29 20.07
C GLU A 90 -11.53 3.20 20.31
N GLY A 91 -12.43 3.27 19.33
CA GLY A 91 -13.65 4.07 19.33
C GLY A 91 -13.46 5.56 19.03
N THR A 92 -12.23 6.00 18.74
CA THR A 92 -11.90 7.40 18.46
C THR A 92 -11.44 7.58 17.02
N TYR A 93 -12.01 8.55 16.32
CA TYR A 93 -11.54 8.93 14.99
C TYR A 93 -10.14 9.54 15.06
N LYS A 94 -9.25 9.06 14.20
CA LYS A 94 -7.91 9.61 14.02
C LYS A 94 -7.78 10.21 12.64
N TYR A 95 -7.02 11.29 12.57
CA TYR A 95 -6.72 12.04 11.37
C TYR A 95 -5.22 12.22 11.27
N VAL A 96 -4.64 11.87 10.13
CA VAL A 96 -3.20 12.00 9.86
C VAL A 96 -3.02 12.78 8.57
N PRO A 97 -2.65 14.07 8.65
CA PRO A 97 -2.43 14.86 7.44
C PRO A 97 -1.18 14.35 6.71
N TYR A 98 -1.14 14.58 5.39
CA TYR A 98 -0.10 14.03 4.51
C TYR A 98 1.35 14.27 5.01
N TYR A 99 1.66 15.49 5.44
CA TYR A 99 2.99 15.86 5.95
C TYR A 99 3.40 15.18 7.27
N ARG A 100 2.51 14.41 7.92
CA ARG A 100 2.81 13.58 9.10
C ARG A 100 2.69 12.08 8.84
N LEU A 101 2.25 11.68 7.64
CA LEU A 101 1.82 10.32 7.35
C LEU A 101 2.95 9.30 7.58
N PHE A 102 4.10 9.54 6.97
CA PHE A 102 5.26 8.65 7.01
C PHE A 102 6.06 8.70 8.32
N ARG A 103 5.60 9.49 9.30
CA ARG A 103 6.13 9.50 10.68
C ARG A 103 5.23 8.81 11.68
N ARG A 104 4.02 8.43 11.27
CA ARG A 104 3.06 7.69 12.10
C ARG A 104 2.87 6.30 11.52
N THR A 105 3.85 5.44 11.77
CA THR A 105 3.89 4.06 11.32
C THR A 105 3.66 3.09 12.48
N GLU A 106 3.23 1.88 12.14
CA GLU A 106 3.14 0.74 13.06
C GLU A 106 4.05 -0.38 12.58
N PHE A 107 4.57 -1.19 13.49
CA PHE A 107 5.40 -2.33 13.13
C PHE A 107 4.59 -3.62 13.08
N LEU A 108 4.87 -4.42 12.06
CA LEU A 108 4.27 -5.75 11.84
C LEU A 108 5.41 -6.74 11.61
N GLU A 109 5.23 -7.97 12.08
CA GLU A 109 6.19 -9.05 11.87
C GLU A 109 5.51 -10.18 11.10
N VAL A 110 6.07 -10.56 9.95
CA VAL A 110 5.54 -11.63 9.11
C VAL A 110 6.51 -12.80 9.17
N GLU A 111 6.00 -13.95 9.59
CA GLU A 111 6.81 -15.15 9.75
C GLU A 111 7.56 -15.50 8.45
N GLY A 112 8.87 -15.75 8.56
CA GLY A 112 9.73 -16.04 7.42
C GLY A 112 10.14 -14.83 6.56
N PHE A 113 9.48 -13.68 6.70
CA PHE A 113 9.75 -12.48 5.89
C PHE A 113 10.25 -11.29 6.70
N GLY A 114 10.18 -11.35 8.04
CA GLY A 114 10.77 -10.37 8.94
C GLY A 114 9.85 -9.19 9.24
N ARG A 115 10.48 -8.07 9.63
CA ARG A 115 9.78 -6.90 10.16
C ARG A 115 9.43 -5.89 9.06
N PHE A 116 8.23 -5.35 9.15
CA PHE A 116 7.67 -4.31 8.30
C PHE A 116 7.24 -3.12 9.14
N GLU A 117 7.12 -1.98 8.48
CA GLU A 117 6.41 -0.81 8.98
C GLU A 117 5.20 -0.54 8.09
N ALA A 118 4.12 -0.04 8.67
CA ALA A 118 2.91 0.28 7.94
C ALA A 118 2.42 1.68 8.29
N TYR A 119 2.05 2.46 7.28
CA TYR A 119 1.42 3.77 7.46
C TYR A 119 -0.06 3.73 7.00
N PRO A 120 -0.93 4.59 7.56
CA PRO A 120 -2.35 4.59 7.20
C PRO A 120 -2.57 4.91 5.71
N ASN A 121 -3.51 4.23 5.08
CA ASN A 121 -3.85 4.47 3.68
C ASN A 121 -5.22 5.16 3.56
N ARG A 122 -5.21 6.44 3.15
CA ARG A 122 -6.42 7.24 2.85
C ARG A 122 -7.50 7.11 3.94
N ASP A 123 -8.78 7.08 3.56
CA ASP A 123 -9.90 6.90 4.48
C ASP A 123 -10.27 5.42 4.61
N SER A 124 -9.92 4.82 5.75
CA SER A 124 -10.25 3.44 6.10
C SER A 124 -11.75 3.23 6.34
N LEU A 125 -12.51 4.28 6.64
CA LEU A 125 -13.94 4.20 6.98
C LEU A 125 -14.82 3.96 5.75
N LYS A 126 -14.29 4.16 4.54
CA LYS A 126 -15.03 3.98 3.28
C LYS A 126 -15.71 2.59 3.20
N TYR A 127 -15.07 1.56 3.75
CA TYR A 127 -15.55 0.17 3.72
C TYR A 127 -16.24 -0.27 5.01
N GLN A 128 -16.40 0.62 5.99
CA GLN A 128 -17.01 0.26 7.27
C GLN A 128 -18.43 -0.30 7.10
N HIS A 129 -19.26 0.40 6.32
CA HIS A 129 -20.63 -0.01 6.03
C HIS A 129 -20.69 -1.24 5.13
N GLU A 130 -19.84 -1.28 4.09
CA GLU A 130 -19.78 -2.39 3.13
C GLU A 130 -19.46 -3.73 3.80
N TYR A 131 -18.53 -3.73 4.75
CA TYR A 131 -18.18 -4.92 5.51
C TYR A 131 -19.13 -5.21 6.67
N GLY A 132 -20.13 -4.35 6.95
CA GLY A 132 -21.00 -4.49 8.11
C GLY A 132 -20.29 -4.26 9.46
N LEU A 133 -19.25 -3.42 9.49
CA LEU A 133 -18.41 -3.11 10.65
C LEU A 133 -18.84 -1.81 11.38
N ASN A 134 -20.13 -1.49 11.37
CA ASN A 134 -20.67 -0.24 11.90
C ASN A 134 -20.38 0.01 13.39
N ASN A 135 -20.12 -1.06 14.16
CA ASN A 135 -19.95 -1.02 15.60
C ASN A 135 -18.54 -1.42 16.07
N VAL A 136 -17.58 -1.55 15.15
CA VAL A 136 -16.19 -1.86 15.53
C VAL A 136 -15.58 -0.69 16.30
N LYS A 137 -14.60 -0.99 17.14
CA LYS A 137 -13.80 0.00 17.87
C LYS A 137 -12.55 0.38 17.12
N THR A 138 -12.01 -0.52 16.31
CA THR A 138 -10.85 -0.24 15.47
C THR A 138 -11.15 -0.66 14.05
N LEU A 139 -10.87 0.24 13.12
CA LEU A 139 -10.91 0.03 11.68
C LEU A 139 -9.74 0.79 11.07
N TYR A 140 -8.69 0.07 10.68
CA TYR A 140 -7.46 0.62 10.15
C TYR A 140 -7.07 -0.08 8.86
N ARG A 141 -6.76 0.69 7.81
CA ARG A 141 -6.14 0.16 6.60
C ARG A 141 -4.83 0.88 6.33
N GLY A 142 -3.81 0.15 5.90
CA GLY A 142 -2.47 0.71 5.72
C GLY A 142 -1.69 0.08 4.58
N THR A 143 -0.56 0.72 4.27
CA THR A 143 0.40 0.23 3.28
C THR A 143 1.67 -0.20 4.00
N MET A 144 2.16 -1.39 3.68
CA MET A 144 3.38 -1.97 4.26
C MET A 144 4.63 -1.58 3.46
N ARG A 145 5.70 -1.28 4.19
CA ARG A 145 7.06 -1.05 3.70
C ARG A 145 8.07 -1.73 4.61
N ARG A 146 9.31 -1.87 4.13
CA ARG A 146 10.43 -2.30 4.95
C ARG A 146 10.81 -1.20 5.94
N VAL A 147 11.25 -1.61 7.13
CA VAL A 147 11.60 -0.69 8.21
C VAL A 147 12.65 0.33 7.73
N GLY A 148 12.39 1.61 7.99
CA GLY A 148 13.27 2.71 7.61
C GLY A 148 12.91 3.37 6.27
N TYR A 149 12.03 2.77 5.46
CA TYR A 149 11.54 3.38 4.22
C TYR A 149 10.82 4.70 4.49
N SER A 150 9.84 4.72 5.39
CA SER A 150 8.94 5.84 5.65
C SER A 150 9.69 7.01 6.27
N ARG A 151 10.65 6.75 7.16
CA ARG A 151 11.52 7.81 7.71
C ARG A 151 12.28 8.53 6.60
N ALA A 152 12.88 7.78 5.67
CA ALA A 152 13.61 8.34 4.55
C ALA A 152 12.68 9.00 3.53
N TRP A 153 11.57 8.37 3.17
CA TRP A 153 10.57 8.91 2.24
C TRP A 153 9.97 10.22 2.73
N ASN A 154 9.79 10.37 4.05
CA ASN A 154 9.28 11.59 4.65
C ASN A 154 10.13 12.82 4.30
N VAL A 155 11.42 12.66 4.01
CA VAL A 155 12.29 13.76 3.55
C VAL A 155 11.75 14.37 2.26
N PHE A 156 11.42 13.55 1.26
CA PHE A 156 10.85 14.03 -0.01
C PHE A 156 9.51 14.73 0.21
N VAL A 157 8.71 14.24 1.16
CA VAL A 157 7.44 14.86 1.55
C VAL A 157 7.66 16.23 2.19
N GLN A 158 8.59 16.35 3.14
CA GLN A 158 8.87 17.63 3.82
C GLN A 158 9.43 18.69 2.87
N LEU A 159 10.22 18.27 1.88
CA LEU A 159 10.75 19.17 0.85
C LEU A 159 9.72 19.52 -0.24
N GLY A 160 8.57 18.86 -0.29
CA GLY A 160 7.57 19.07 -1.34
C GLY A 160 7.94 18.43 -2.69
N MET A 161 8.95 17.56 -2.72
CA MET A 161 9.42 16.89 -3.93
C MET A 161 8.43 15.85 -4.47
N THR A 162 7.44 15.46 -3.66
CA THR A 162 6.35 14.59 -4.09
C THR A 162 5.19 15.37 -4.71
N ASP A 163 5.17 16.71 -4.68
CA ASP A 163 4.02 17.50 -5.14
C ASP A 163 3.78 17.32 -6.65
N ASP A 164 2.51 17.23 -7.01
CA ASP A 164 2.05 17.02 -8.38
C ASP A 164 1.10 18.12 -8.89
N GLY A 165 0.91 19.18 -8.11
CA GLY A 165 -0.05 20.25 -8.40
C GLY A 165 0.47 21.36 -9.34
N TYR A 166 1.77 21.37 -9.66
CA TYR A 166 2.38 22.38 -10.52
C TYR A 166 3.59 21.82 -11.28
N THR A 167 3.97 22.52 -12.35
CA THR A 167 5.12 22.17 -13.19
C THR A 167 6.32 23.09 -12.91
N MET A 168 7.52 22.58 -13.15
CA MET A 168 8.78 23.32 -13.00
C MET A 168 9.33 23.73 -14.37
N GLU A 169 9.72 25.00 -14.49
CA GLU A 169 10.36 25.53 -15.70
C GLU A 169 11.75 24.92 -15.92
N GLU A 170 12.13 24.76 -17.20
CA GLU A 170 13.44 24.26 -17.65
C GLU A 170 13.85 22.88 -17.09
N SER A 171 12.88 22.08 -16.64
CA SER A 171 13.09 20.76 -16.04
C SER A 171 13.75 19.75 -16.99
N GLU A 172 13.66 19.91 -18.30
CA GLU A 172 14.29 18.99 -19.26
C GLU A 172 15.83 18.97 -19.17
N ASN A 173 16.44 20.11 -18.81
CA ASN A 173 17.91 20.26 -18.78
C ASN A 173 18.47 20.26 -17.35
N MET A 174 17.59 20.16 -16.36
CA MET A 174 17.93 20.19 -14.95
C MET A 174 18.63 18.90 -14.52
N SER A 175 19.76 19.02 -13.84
CA SER A 175 20.41 17.90 -13.17
C SER A 175 19.67 17.50 -11.89
N TYR A 176 19.95 16.30 -11.39
CA TYR A 176 19.36 15.84 -10.13
C TYR A 176 19.72 16.75 -8.96
N ARG A 177 20.99 17.18 -8.92
CA ARG A 177 21.47 18.19 -7.96
C ARG A 177 20.69 19.51 -8.06
N GLU A 178 20.49 20.04 -9.26
CA GLU A 178 19.75 21.28 -9.47
C GLU A 178 18.29 21.14 -9.03
N PHE A 179 17.65 20.01 -9.35
CA PHE A 179 16.28 19.70 -8.92
C PHE A 179 16.15 19.72 -7.39
N VAL A 180 17.03 19.03 -6.67
CA VAL A 180 17.02 19.04 -5.20
C VAL A 180 17.21 20.46 -4.66
N ASN A 181 18.11 21.22 -5.29
CA ASN A 181 18.44 22.56 -4.86
C ASN A 181 17.26 23.55 -4.96
N LEU A 182 16.28 23.30 -5.84
CA LEU A 182 15.06 24.14 -5.95
C LEU A 182 14.22 24.16 -4.66
N PHE A 183 14.27 23.08 -3.89
CA PHE A 183 13.48 22.92 -2.65
C PHE A 183 14.25 23.34 -1.41
N LEU A 184 15.47 23.84 -1.57
CA LEU A 184 16.35 24.25 -0.48
C LEU A 184 16.54 25.77 -0.48
N PRO A 185 16.82 26.39 0.68
CA PRO A 185 17.15 27.80 0.74
C PRO A 185 18.30 28.18 -0.20
N TYR A 186 18.22 29.39 -0.77
CA TYR A 186 19.32 29.94 -1.55
C TYR A 186 20.54 30.18 -0.64
N SER A 187 21.70 29.69 -1.06
CA SER A 187 22.98 30.01 -0.45
C SER A 187 24.03 30.06 -1.55
N PRO A 188 24.86 31.12 -1.60
CA PRO A 188 25.91 31.25 -2.61
C PRO A 188 27.15 30.40 -2.31
N THR A 189 27.28 29.88 -1.08
CA THR A 189 28.50 29.20 -0.60
C THR A 189 28.25 27.75 -0.19
N ASP A 190 27.06 27.43 0.30
CA ASP A 190 26.78 26.10 0.84
C ASP A 190 26.44 25.11 -0.28
N SER A 191 27.00 23.90 -0.18
CA SER A 191 26.66 22.82 -1.10
C SER A 191 25.21 22.37 -0.92
N VAL A 192 24.66 21.71 -1.95
CA VAL A 192 23.30 21.16 -1.90
C VAL A 192 23.16 20.15 -0.77
N GLU A 193 24.19 19.32 -0.57
CA GLU A 193 24.27 18.30 0.47
C GLU A 193 24.25 18.91 1.87
N LEU A 194 25.03 19.98 2.09
CA LEU A 194 25.06 20.69 3.38
C LEU A 194 23.70 21.29 3.71
N LYS A 195 23.08 21.96 2.73
CA LYS A 195 21.73 22.54 2.89
C LYS A 195 20.67 21.48 3.15
N PHE A 196 20.73 20.36 2.44
CA PHE A 196 19.81 19.24 2.60
C PHE A 196 19.90 18.67 4.02
N ARG A 197 21.11 18.36 4.49
CA ARG A 197 21.34 17.85 5.85
C ARG A 197 20.86 18.82 6.92
N HIS A 198 21.21 20.11 6.79
CA HIS A 198 20.82 21.14 7.74
C HIS A 198 19.30 21.33 7.80
N GLN A 199 18.63 21.44 6.65
CA GLN A 199 17.18 21.66 6.59
C GLN A 199 16.37 20.52 7.24
N LEU A 200 16.89 19.29 7.14
CA LEU A 200 16.18 18.08 7.55
C LEU A 200 16.71 17.49 8.87
N ASN A 201 17.68 18.16 9.50
CA ASN A 201 18.38 17.70 10.70
C ASN A 201 18.91 16.26 10.55
N ILE A 202 19.66 16.01 9.48
CA ILE A 202 20.32 14.72 9.21
C ILE A 202 21.77 14.83 9.68
N ASP A 203 22.08 14.14 10.77
CA ASP A 203 23.41 14.10 11.38
C ASP A 203 24.45 13.46 10.43
N GLN A 204 25.73 13.78 10.66
CA GLN A 204 26.82 13.32 9.80
C GLN A 204 26.88 11.80 9.66
N ASP A 205 26.61 11.09 10.76
CA ASP A 205 26.67 9.65 10.95
C ASP A 205 25.30 8.94 10.84
N ASP A 206 24.25 9.64 10.38
CA ASP A 206 22.95 9.02 10.15
C ASP A 206 22.98 8.14 8.90
N ILE A 207 22.80 6.83 9.08
CA ILE A 207 22.74 5.81 8.02
C ILE A 207 21.66 6.08 6.96
N MET A 208 20.68 6.94 7.26
CA MET A 208 19.69 7.37 6.27
C MET A 208 20.31 8.17 5.13
N TRP A 209 21.46 8.82 5.35
CA TRP A 209 22.15 9.58 4.31
C TRP A 209 22.52 8.71 3.10
N ASP A 210 23.03 7.51 3.35
CA ASP A 210 23.50 6.58 2.33
C ASP A 210 22.36 6.19 1.35
N LYS A 211 21.11 6.18 1.82
CA LYS A 211 19.93 5.98 0.96
C LYS A 211 19.78 7.09 -0.09
N PHE A 212 20.10 8.34 0.24
CA PHE A 212 20.01 9.44 -0.72
C PHE A 212 21.19 9.46 -1.69
N GLU A 213 22.38 9.05 -1.24
CA GLU A 213 23.54 8.85 -2.10
C GLU A 213 23.33 7.72 -3.10
N GLU A 214 22.75 6.58 -2.67
CA GLU A 214 22.42 5.44 -3.54
C GLU A 214 21.49 5.81 -4.70
N LEU A 215 20.61 6.80 -4.50
CA LEU A 215 19.71 7.31 -5.54
C LEU A 215 20.41 8.20 -6.58
N ASP A 216 21.71 8.46 -6.43
CA ASP A 216 22.44 9.51 -7.14
C ASP A 216 21.71 10.87 -7.05
N LEU A 217 21.02 11.13 -5.94
CA LEU A 217 20.11 12.26 -5.78
C LEU A 217 20.81 13.61 -6.01
N PHE A 218 22.10 13.66 -5.71
CA PHE A 218 22.96 14.82 -5.90
C PHE A 218 23.87 14.67 -7.13
N SER A 219 23.45 14.01 -8.20
CA SER A 219 24.27 13.95 -9.43
C SER A 219 24.20 15.27 -10.21
N SER A 220 25.35 15.77 -10.69
CA SER A 220 25.41 16.89 -11.65
C SER A 220 25.27 16.42 -13.09
N ASP A 221 25.55 15.13 -13.34
CA ASP A 221 25.64 14.57 -14.69
C ASP A 221 24.30 14.02 -15.16
N LYS A 222 23.54 13.38 -14.25
CA LYS A 222 22.20 12.86 -14.56
C LYS A 222 21.19 13.99 -14.68
N LYS A 223 20.38 13.95 -15.75
CA LYS A 223 19.36 14.95 -16.08
C LYS A 223 17.96 14.40 -15.90
N ILE A 224 17.02 15.27 -15.51
CA ILE A 224 15.60 14.93 -15.40
C ILE A 224 15.03 14.60 -16.79
N GLY A 225 15.34 15.37 -17.83
CA GLY A 225 14.99 15.02 -19.22
C GLY A 225 13.49 15.08 -19.54
N ILE A 226 12.67 15.63 -18.65
CA ILE A 226 11.22 15.76 -18.80
C ILE A 226 10.89 17.25 -18.83
N LYS A 227 10.30 17.72 -19.94
CA LYS A 227 9.90 19.11 -20.11
C LYS A 227 8.68 19.43 -19.24
N GLN A 228 8.74 20.56 -18.52
CA GLN A 228 7.68 21.00 -17.59
C GLN A 228 7.22 19.89 -16.64
N ALA A 229 8.17 19.13 -16.10
CA ALA A 229 7.88 18.10 -15.12
C ALA A 229 7.27 18.70 -13.84
N THR A 230 6.31 18.02 -13.24
CA THR A 230 5.98 18.26 -11.83
C THR A 230 7.12 17.79 -10.92
N PRO A 231 7.23 18.28 -9.67
CA PRO A 231 8.18 17.74 -8.70
C PRO A 231 8.10 16.22 -8.57
N ALA A 232 6.89 15.68 -8.49
CA ALA A 232 6.63 14.25 -8.44
C ALA A 232 7.15 13.52 -9.68
N GLN A 233 6.99 14.07 -10.89
CA GLN A 233 7.49 13.45 -12.12
C GLN A 233 9.03 13.43 -12.15
N ALA A 234 9.66 14.53 -11.73
CA ALA A 234 11.11 14.62 -11.63
C ALA A 234 11.66 13.63 -10.59
N LEU A 235 11.06 13.56 -9.41
CA LEU A 235 11.42 12.57 -8.39
C LEU A 235 11.21 11.14 -8.91
N GLN A 236 10.08 10.86 -9.58
CA GLN A 236 9.83 9.56 -10.19
C GLN A 236 10.95 9.15 -11.15
N LYS A 237 11.43 10.08 -12.00
CA LYS A 237 12.55 9.81 -12.90
C LYS A 237 13.81 9.40 -12.15
N ILE A 238 14.19 10.14 -11.10
CA ILE A 238 15.37 9.83 -10.27
C ILE A 238 15.24 8.42 -9.67
N LEU A 239 14.08 8.12 -9.10
CA LEU A 239 13.83 6.83 -8.47
C LEU A 239 13.85 5.70 -9.51
N MET A 240 13.29 5.91 -10.71
CA MET A 240 13.25 4.89 -11.76
C MET A 240 14.65 4.48 -12.24
N ASP A 241 15.63 5.38 -12.16
CA ASP A 241 17.01 5.07 -12.52
C ASP A 241 17.71 4.17 -11.48
N SER A 242 17.15 4.04 -10.28
CA SER A 242 17.74 3.27 -9.17
C SER A 242 16.88 2.07 -8.72
N TRP A 243 15.56 2.15 -8.91
CA TRP A 243 14.58 1.20 -8.36
C TRP A 243 13.88 0.36 -9.43
N ALA A 244 14.33 0.36 -10.67
CA ALA A 244 13.85 -0.60 -11.64
C ALA A 244 14.21 -2.03 -11.19
N LEU A 245 13.29 -2.98 -11.42
CA LEU A 245 13.60 -4.40 -11.29
C LEU A 245 14.61 -4.79 -12.36
N ASP A 246 15.63 -5.55 -11.98
CA ASP A 246 16.51 -6.25 -12.91
C ASP A 246 15.77 -7.44 -13.52
N SER A 247 16.29 -8.02 -14.61
CA SER A 247 15.55 -9.06 -15.37
C SER A 247 15.17 -10.27 -14.54
N ASP A 248 16.06 -10.68 -13.62
CA ASP A 248 15.91 -11.86 -12.77
C ASP A 248 15.39 -11.49 -11.36
N ASP A 249 15.07 -10.21 -11.12
CA ASP A 249 14.51 -9.80 -9.84
C ASP A 249 13.09 -10.31 -9.68
N LYS A 250 12.77 -10.68 -8.44
CA LYS A 250 11.43 -11.05 -8.02
C LYS A 250 10.85 -9.97 -7.14
N ASP A 251 9.56 -9.74 -7.31
CA ASP A 251 8.77 -8.97 -6.34
C ASP A 251 8.05 -9.89 -5.34
N MET A 252 7.42 -9.24 -4.38
CA MET A 252 6.67 -9.85 -3.32
C MET A 252 5.43 -9.01 -3.03
N ILE A 253 4.31 -9.69 -2.87
CA ILE A 253 3.10 -9.14 -2.26
C ILE A 253 2.98 -9.71 -0.86
N VAL A 254 2.87 -8.84 0.12
CA VAL A 254 2.55 -9.19 1.50
C VAL A 254 1.22 -8.55 1.89
N MET A 255 0.35 -9.31 2.53
CA MET A 255 -0.89 -8.84 3.10
C MET A 255 -1.05 -9.37 4.52
N TYR A 256 -1.53 -8.52 5.42
CA TYR A 256 -1.74 -8.83 6.82
C TYR A 256 -3.08 -8.27 7.26
N HIS A 257 -3.99 -9.15 7.69
CA HIS A 257 -5.22 -8.77 8.37
C HIS A 257 -5.18 -9.16 9.84
N ILE A 258 -5.71 -8.29 10.70
CA ILE A 258 -5.88 -8.55 12.14
C ILE A 258 -7.37 -8.43 12.44
N PHE A 259 -7.96 -9.50 13.00
CA PHE A 259 -9.36 -9.54 13.39
C PHE A 259 -9.46 -9.75 14.89
N GLY A 260 -9.94 -8.74 15.61
CA GLY A 260 -10.37 -8.90 17.00
C GLY A 260 -11.87 -9.13 17.07
N TYR A 261 -12.32 -10.14 17.81
CA TYR A 261 -13.75 -10.43 17.98
C TYR A 261 -14.10 -10.91 19.39
N GLU A 262 -15.37 -10.75 19.74
CA GLU A 262 -15.95 -11.24 21.00
C GLU A 262 -16.91 -12.40 20.72
N LYS A 263 -16.80 -13.47 21.50
CA LYS A 263 -17.71 -14.62 21.48
C LYS A 263 -17.87 -15.17 22.90
N ASP A 264 -19.11 -15.38 23.33
CA ASP A 264 -19.45 -15.88 24.67
C ASP A 264 -18.79 -15.08 25.82
N GLY A 265 -18.71 -13.75 25.66
CA GLY A 265 -18.08 -12.83 26.63
C GLY A 265 -16.54 -12.90 26.69
N LYS A 266 -15.90 -13.68 25.82
CA LYS A 266 -14.44 -13.77 25.68
C LYS A 266 -13.98 -13.10 24.39
N LYS A 267 -12.79 -12.50 24.43
CA LYS A 267 -12.16 -11.85 23.28
C LYS A 267 -11.10 -12.75 22.67
N TYR A 268 -11.05 -12.74 21.35
CA TYR A 268 -10.16 -13.56 20.53
C TYR A 268 -9.55 -12.69 19.43
N GLN A 269 -8.43 -13.14 18.89
CA GLN A 269 -7.79 -12.52 17.75
C GLN A 269 -7.39 -13.57 16.72
N ILE A 270 -7.62 -13.28 15.44
CA ILE A 270 -7.09 -14.04 14.31
C ILE A 270 -6.22 -13.09 13.50
N ASP A 271 -5.00 -13.52 13.24
CA ASP A 271 -4.10 -12.87 12.29
C ASP A 271 -4.11 -13.68 11.01
N SER A 272 -4.32 -13.04 9.87
CA SER A 272 -4.37 -13.70 8.55
C SER A 272 -3.34 -13.06 7.63
N THR A 273 -2.35 -13.86 7.23
CA THR A 273 -1.19 -13.38 6.46
C THR A 273 -1.11 -14.07 5.11
N MET A 274 -0.80 -13.31 4.06
CA MET A 274 -0.52 -13.84 2.73
C MET A 274 0.80 -13.26 2.25
N VAL A 275 1.67 -14.13 1.76
CA VAL A 275 2.88 -13.73 1.05
C VAL A 275 2.95 -14.48 -0.26
N THR A 276 3.05 -13.75 -1.36
CA THR A 276 3.19 -14.29 -2.72
C THR A 276 4.45 -13.70 -3.34
N LEU A 277 5.32 -14.56 -3.87
CA LEU A 277 6.53 -14.16 -4.59
C LEU A 277 6.30 -14.24 -6.11
N GLY A 278 6.94 -13.31 -6.83
CA GLY A 278 7.04 -13.34 -8.27
C GLY A 278 8.09 -14.34 -8.75
N GLU A 279 8.16 -14.50 -10.06
CA GLU A 279 9.13 -15.39 -10.71
C GLU A 279 10.30 -14.60 -11.30
N ASP A 280 10.01 -13.45 -11.92
CA ASP A 280 10.96 -12.53 -12.54
C ASP A 280 10.30 -11.14 -12.78
N GLN A 281 11.00 -10.25 -13.51
CA GLN A 281 10.52 -8.89 -13.86
C GLN A 281 9.20 -8.89 -14.66
N THR A 282 8.90 -9.96 -15.38
CA THR A 282 7.70 -10.09 -16.23
C THR A 282 6.54 -10.75 -15.46
N TYR A 283 6.82 -11.87 -14.80
CA TYR A 283 5.85 -12.67 -14.06
C TYR A 283 5.90 -12.33 -12.57
N THR A 284 5.52 -11.09 -12.27
CA THR A 284 5.53 -10.55 -10.91
C THR A 284 4.36 -11.07 -10.05
N ALA A 285 4.57 -11.17 -8.72
CA ALA A 285 3.52 -11.36 -7.73
C ALA A 285 2.43 -10.31 -7.87
N MET A 286 2.78 -9.05 -8.13
CA MET A 286 1.80 -8.00 -8.41
C MET A 286 0.93 -8.34 -9.63
N ALA A 287 1.54 -8.66 -10.78
CA ALA A 287 0.78 -9.00 -11.99
C ALA A 287 -0.11 -10.22 -11.77
N LYS A 288 0.40 -11.23 -11.05
CA LYS A 288 -0.32 -12.45 -10.70
C LYS A 288 -1.53 -12.18 -9.80
N THR A 289 -1.31 -11.46 -8.70
CA THR A 289 -2.35 -11.15 -7.69
C THR A 289 -3.36 -10.12 -8.15
N VAL A 290 -3.05 -9.32 -9.18
CA VAL A 290 -4.03 -8.44 -9.84
C VAL A 290 -4.75 -9.15 -10.99
N GLY A 291 -4.01 -9.84 -11.86
CA GLY A 291 -4.55 -10.40 -13.09
C GLY A 291 -5.41 -11.65 -12.89
N LEU A 292 -5.00 -12.55 -12.00
CA LEU A 292 -5.75 -13.79 -11.75
C LEU A 292 -7.16 -13.54 -11.21
N PRO A 293 -7.39 -12.71 -10.17
CA PRO A 293 -8.74 -12.43 -9.69
C PRO A 293 -9.64 -11.80 -10.77
N VAL A 294 -9.10 -10.89 -11.59
CA VAL A 294 -9.84 -10.31 -12.74
C VAL A 294 -10.25 -11.40 -13.72
N ALA A 295 -9.33 -12.30 -14.08
CA ALA A 295 -9.60 -13.39 -15.02
C ALA A 295 -10.65 -14.37 -14.47
N MET A 296 -10.50 -14.78 -13.20
CA MET A 296 -11.42 -15.69 -12.51
C MET A 296 -12.82 -15.10 -12.41
N ALA A 297 -12.96 -13.83 -12.01
CA ALA A 297 -14.26 -13.16 -11.98
C ALA A 297 -14.88 -13.03 -13.38
N THR A 298 -14.08 -12.69 -14.38
CA THR A 298 -14.55 -12.59 -15.79
C THR A 298 -15.09 -13.93 -16.28
N LEU A 299 -14.34 -15.01 -16.07
CA LEU A 299 -14.79 -16.37 -16.40
C LEU A 299 -16.01 -16.78 -15.57
N GLY A 300 -16.07 -16.39 -14.30
CA GLY A 300 -17.23 -16.62 -13.43
C GLY A 300 -18.50 -15.97 -13.97
N ILE A 301 -18.41 -14.74 -14.46
CA ILE A 301 -19.55 -14.02 -15.07
C ILE A 301 -19.94 -14.67 -16.41
N LEU A 302 -18.98 -14.89 -17.31
CA LEU A 302 -19.25 -15.45 -18.65
C LEU A 302 -19.84 -16.87 -18.61
N ASN A 303 -19.43 -17.68 -17.64
CA ASN A 303 -19.96 -19.04 -17.44
C ASN A 303 -21.22 -19.08 -16.57
N GLY A 304 -21.75 -17.92 -16.16
CA GLY A 304 -22.94 -17.86 -15.31
C GLY A 304 -22.75 -18.44 -13.90
N LYS A 305 -21.53 -18.45 -13.36
CA LYS A 305 -21.29 -18.77 -11.95
C LYS A 305 -21.53 -17.57 -11.03
N ILE A 306 -21.23 -16.36 -11.52
CA ILE A 306 -21.53 -15.09 -10.86
C ILE A 306 -22.67 -14.44 -11.65
N GLN A 307 -23.84 -14.33 -11.04
CA GLN A 307 -25.07 -13.90 -11.72
C GLN A 307 -25.78 -12.73 -11.04
N THR A 308 -25.52 -12.48 -9.75
CA THR A 308 -26.13 -11.36 -9.04
C THR A 308 -25.87 -10.06 -9.82
N PRO A 309 -26.89 -9.31 -10.25
CA PRO A 309 -26.70 -8.12 -11.06
C PRO A 309 -26.43 -6.88 -10.21
N GLY A 310 -25.84 -5.86 -10.83
CA GLY A 310 -25.52 -4.57 -10.20
C GLY A 310 -24.04 -4.21 -10.25
N VAL A 311 -23.74 -3.03 -9.72
CA VAL A 311 -22.39 -2.51 -9.55
C VAL A 311 -21.83 -3.08 -8.24
N GLN A 312 -20.88 -3.99 -8.38
CA GLN A 312 -20.42 -4.84 -7.28
C GLN A 312 -18.93 -4.70 -6.99
N ILE A 313 -18.60 -5.09 -5.77
CA ILE A 313 -17.25 -5.35 -5.25
C ILE A 313 -17.25 -6.78 -4.66
N PRO A 314 -16.09 -7.44 -4.50
CA PRO A 314 -16.05 -8.87 -4.21
C PRO A 314 -16.19 -9.20 -2.71
N ILE A 315 -17.32 -8.80 -2.13
CA ILE A 315 -17.62 -8.95 -0.69
C ILE A 315 -18.68 -10.01 -0.39
N THR A 316 -19.27 -10.65 -1.40
CA THR A 316 -20.29 -11.68 -1.23
C THR A 316 -19.70 -13.08 -1.41
N PRO A 317 -20.22 -14.11 -0.70
CA PRO A 317 -19.73 -15.48 -0.81
C PRO A 317 -19.74 -16.03 -2.23
N GLU A 318 -20.76 -15.68 -3.04
CA GLU A 318 -20.87 -16.06 -4.45
C GLU A 318 -19.61 -15.68 -5.25
N ILE A 319 -18.95 -14.59 -4.88
CA ILE A 319 -17.76 -14.08 -5.55
C ILE A 319 -16.49 -14.58 -4.85
N TYR A 320 -16.35 -14.34 -3.55
CA TYR A 320 -15.07 -14.56 -2.88
C TYR A 320 -14.75 -16.03 -2.65
N GLU A 321 -15.73 -16.91 -2.41
CA GLU A 321 -15.45 -18.33 -2.15
C GLU A 321 -14.79 -19.02 -3.35
N PRO A 322 -15.38 -19.01 -4.57
CA PRO A 322 -14.77 -19.69 -5.70
C PRO A 322 -13.43 -19.07 -6.12
N ILE A 323 -13.29 -17.75 -6.05
CA ILE A 323 -12.05 -17.08 -6.45
C ILE A 323 -10.93 -17.38 -5.46
N LEU A 324 -11.16 -17.26 -4.14
CA LEU A 324 -10.14 -17.58 -3.15
C LEU A 324 -9.76 -19.06 -3.16
N ASP A 325 -10.69 -19.96 -3.47
CA ASP A 325 -10.40 -21.38 -3.61
C ASP A 325 -9.52 -21.67 -4.83
N GLU A 326 -9.80 -21.06 -5.98
CA GLU A 326 -9.01 -21.22 -7.20
C GLU A 326 -7.61 -20.58 -7.05
N LEU A 327 -7.50 -19.42 -6.39
CA LEU A 327 -6.22 -18.75 -6.13
C LEU A 327 -5.21 -19.62 -5.36
N LYS A 328 -5.68 -20.58 -4.54
CA LYS A 328 -4.80 -21.53 -3.82
C LYS A 328 -4.01 -22.42 -4.77
N GLU A 329 -4.56 -22.76 -5.94
CA GLU A 329 -3.85 -23.56 -6.96
C GLU A 329 -2.64 -22.82 -7.53
N TYR A 330 -2.69 -21.48 -7.49
CA TYR A 330 -1.60 -20.61 -7.89
C TYR A 330 -0.67 -20.23 -6.72
N GLY A 331 -0.82 -20.86 -5.56
CA GLY A 331 -0.01 -20.59 -4.37
C GLY A 331 -0.37 -19.29 -3.64
N ILE A 332 -1.46 -18.61 -4.03
CA ILE A 332 -1.97 -17.43 -3.33
C ILE A 332 -2.93 -17.93 -2.25
N LYS A 333 -2.42 -18.02 -1.01
CA LYS A 333 -3.19 -18.50 0.14
C LYS A 333 -2.85 -17.70 1.39
N PHE A 334 -3.83 -17.63 2.29
CA PHE A 334 -3.65 -17.03 3.60
C PHE A 334 -3.30 -18.11 4.63
N ASN A 335 -2.37 -17.78 5.52
CA ASN A 335 -2.09 -18.53 6.73
C ASN A 335 -2.71 -17.77 7.89
N GLU A 336 -3.58 -18.45 8.63
CA GLU A 336 -4.31 -17.87 9.76
C GLU A 336 -3.76 -18.43 11.07
N GLU A 337 -3.57 -17.56 12.06
CA GLU A 337 -3.10 -17.93 13.38
C GLU A 337 -3.99 -17.29 14.46
N ASP A 338 -4.41 -18.10 15.44
CA ASP A 338 -5.08 -17.60 16.63
C ASP A 338 -4.07 -16.93 17.56
N LYS A 339 -4.31 -15.65 17.87
CA LYS A 339 -3.48 -14.85 18.78
C LYS A 339 -4.27 -14.48 20.04
N ASN A 340 -3.53 -14.15 21.11
CA ASN A 340 -4.13 -13.53 22.28
C ASN A 340 -4.62 -12.14 21.91
N TYR A 341 -5.90 -11.85 22.18
CA TYR A 341 -6.42 -10.49 22.02
C TYR A 341 -5.84 -9.59 23.11
N LEU A 342 -4.98 -8.66 22.71
CA LEU A 342 -4.32 -7.71 23.61
C LEU A 342 -4.87 -6.27 23.44
N GLY A 343 -5.88 -6.07 22.59
CA GLY A 343 -6.35 -4.74 22.19
C GLY A 343 -5.53 -4.18 21.02
N TYR A 344 -5.74 -2.91 20.70
CA TYR A 344 -4.99 -2.25 19.64
C TYR A 344 -3.50 -2.13 19.96
N ASN A 345 -2.67 -2.69 19.07
CA ASN A 345 -1.24 -2.45 18.95
C ASN A 345 -0.44 -2.39 20.28
N PRO A 346 -0.46 -3.47 21.09
CA PRO A 346 0.20 -3.52 22.40
C PRO A 346 1.74 -3.45 22.32
N LEU A 347 2.32 -3.72 21.13
CA LEU A 347 3.77 -3.79 20.91
C LEU A 347 4.41 -2.43 20.59
N ASN A 348 3.60 -1.38 20.40
CA ASN A 348 4.06 -0.03 20.05
C ASN A 348 3.76 1.01 21.15
N ILE A 349 3.58 0.56 22.41
CA ILE A 349 3.40 1.41 23.61
C ILE A 349 4.75 1.83 24.19
#